data_AF-A0A1G3UP73-F1
#
_entry.id   AF-A0A1G3UP73-F1
#
_cell.length_a   1.000
_cell.length_b   1.000
_cell.length_c   1.000
_cell.angle_alpha   90.00
_cell.angle_beta   90.00
_cell.angle_gamma   90.00
#
_symmetry.space_group_name_H-M   'P 1'
#
loop_
_entity.id
_entity.type
_entity.pdbx_description
1 polymer ?
#
loop_
_entity_poly.entity_id
_entity_poly.type
_entity_poly.pdbx_seq_one_letter_code
_entity_poly.pdbx_strand_id
1 'polypeptide(L)' 'MIAFPEVVLFSSRDQQLVTSVANRIAEITPARVIDRTMGFDEYLEGGEVTTIRQELCQDYQELNV' A
#
# COMPACT_ATOMS: atom_id res chain seq x y z
N MET A 1 -20.40 7.95 19.43
CA MET A 1 -19.12 8.01 18.69
C MET A 1 -19.41 8.71 17.38
N ILE A 2 -18.77 9.85 17.12
CA ILE A 2 -18.97 10.61 15.88
C ILE A 2 -17.86 10.15 14.94
N ALA A 3 -18.23 9.51 13.83
CA ALA A 3 -17.26 9.14 12.79
C ALA A 3 -16.85 10.42 12.04
N PHE A 4 -15.55 10.58 11.81
CA PHE A 4 -15.03 11.70 11.03
C PHE A 4 -15.34 11.46 9.54
N PRO A 5 -16.11 12.33 8.87
CA PRO A 5 -16.59 12.07 7.52
C PRO A 5 -15.63 12.50 6.41
N GLU A 6 -14.59 13.29 6.73
CA GLU A 6 -13.65 13.78 5.73
C GLU A 6 -12.53 12.77 5.45
N VAL A 7 -11.74 13.06 4.41
CA VAL A 7 -10.64 12.21 3.98
C VAL A 7 -9.41 12.48 4.85
N VAL A 8 -8.81 11.40 5.39
CA VAL A 8 -7.54 11.45 6.12
C VAL A 8 -6.49 10.69 5.32
N LEU A 9 -5.40 11.38 4.96
CA LEU A 9 -4.20 10.76 4.40
C LEU A 9 -3.11 10.74 5.47
N PHE A 10 -2.57 9.57 5.75
CA PHE A 10 -1.49 9.41 6.71
C PHE A 10 -0.49 8.36 6.23
N SER A 11 0.75 8.48 6.72
CA SER A 11 1.76 7.43 6.59
C SER A 11 2.26 7.11 7.99
N SER A 12 2.30 5.82 8.35
CA SER A 12 2.85 5.37 9.62
C SER A 12 3.69 4.12 9.41
N ARG A 13 4.67 3.89 10.29
CA ARG A 13 5.38 2.60 10.40
C ARG A 13 4.78 1.70 11.47
N ASP A 14 3.83 2.22 12.26
CA ASP A 14 3.12 1.44 13.27
C ASP A 14 2.06 0.56 12.58
N GLN A 15 2.30 -0.74 12.60
CA GLN A 15 1.44 -1.71 11.95
C GLN A 15 0.01 -1.71 12.55
N GLN A 16 -0.12 -1.58 13.87
CA GLN A 16 -1.42 -1.60 14.54
C GLN A 16 -2.27 -0.39 14.15
N LEU A 17 -1.67 0.79 14.01
CA LEU A 17 -2.35 1.99 13.54
C LEU A 17 -2.81 1.86 12.09
N VAL A 18 -1.94 1.37 11.20
CA VAL A 18 -2.25 1.22 9.77
C VAL A 18 -3.37 0.20 9.59
N THR A 19 -3.28 -0.98 10.21
CA THR A 19 -4.30 -2.03 10.12
C THR A 19 -5.66 -1.58 10.66
N SER A 20 -5.69 -0.81 11.76
CA SER A 20 -6.96 -0.43 12.41
C SER A 20 -7.67 0.76 11.78
N VAL A 21 -6.95 1.66 11.10
CA VAL A 21 -7.49 2.92 10.57
C VAL A 21 -7.52 2.96 9.05
N ALA A 22 -6.57 2.31 8.36
CA ALA A 22 -6.47 2.39 6.90
C ALA A 22 -7.48 1.48 6.21
N ASN A 23 -8.24 2.07 5.30
CA ASN A 23 -9.19 1.40 4.41
C ASN A 23 -8.78 1.46 2.93
N ARG A 24 -7.65 2.12 2.64
CA ARG A 24 -7.04 2.24 1.32
C ARG A 24 -5.52 2.33 1.48
N ILE A 25 -4.82 1.51 0.71
CA ILE A 25 -3.36 1.49 0.68
C ILE A 25 -2.89 2.13 -0.62
N ALA A 26 -2.04 3.15 -0.49
CA ALA A 26 -1.34 3.78 -1.59
C ALA A 26 0.16 3.54 -1.40
N GLU A 27 0.72 2.56 -2.10
CA GLU A 27 2.16 2.26 -2.10
C GLU A 27 2.84 2.99 -3.26
N ILE A 28 3.83 3.80 -2.92
CA ILE A 28 4.67 4.49 -3.89
C ILE A 28 5.87 3.59 -4.16
N THR A 29 5.92 3.01 -5.35
CA THR A 29 7.11 2.29 -5.82
C THR A 29 7.93 3.20 -6.74
N PRO A 30 9.23 2.93 -6.94
CA PRO A 30 10.06 3.78 -7.79
C PRO A 30 9.56 3.90 -9.24
N ALA A 31 8.89 2.87 -9.76
CA ALA A 31 8.37 2.84 -11.13
C ALA A 31 6.90 3.31 -11.25
N ARG A 32 6.10 3.17 -10.20
CA ARG A 32 4.64 3.32 -10.26
C ARG A 32 3.99 3.55 -8.89
N VAL A 33 2.68 3.77 -8.89
CA VAL A 33 1.87 3.82 -7.66
C VAL A 33 0.90 2.66 -7.68
N ILE A 34 0.85 1.90 -6.58
CA ILE A 34 -0.16 0.87 -6.34
C ILE A 34 -1.22 1.49 -5.43
N ASP A 35 -2.47 1.47 -5.87
CA ASP A 35 -3.59 2.03 -5.14
C ASP A 35 -4.70 0.97 -5.01
N ARG A 36 -5.06 0.63 -3.77
CA ARG A 36 -6.05 -0.41 -3.46
C ARG A 36 -6.95 0.02 -2.31
N THR A 37 -8.26 -0.01 -2.53
CA THR A 37 -9.27 0.18 -1.47
C THR A 37 -9.50 -1.12 -0.73
N MET A 38 -8.60 -1.46 0.18
CA MET A 38 -8.66 -2.65 1.02
C MET A 38 -7.93 -2.41 2.35
N GLY A 39 -8.12 -3.31 3.31
CA GLY A 39 -7.39 -3.26 4.58
C GLY A 39 -5.91 -3.59 4.41
N PHE A 40 -5.09 -3.21 5.39
CA PHE A 40 -3.64 -3.42 5.33
C PHE A 40 -3.25 -4.90 5.31
N ASP A 41 -3.89 -5.73 6.12
CA ASP A 41 -3.55 -7.16 6.20
C ASP A 41 -3.89 -7.88 4.88
N GLU A 42 -5.06 -7.58 4.31
CA GLU A 42 -5.49 -8.10 3.01
C GLU A 42 -4.55 -7.65 1.88
N TYR A 43 -4.04 -6.42 1.95
CA TYR A 43 -3.04 -5.90 1.00
C TYR A 43 -1.72 -6.68 1.07
N LEU A 44 -1.28 -7.07 2.28
CA LEU A 44 -0.06 -7.85 2.48
C LEU A 44 -0.21 -9.31 2.05
N GLU A 45 -1.37 -9.91 2.28
CA GLU A 45 -1.66 -11.31 1.94
C GLU A 45 -2.05 -11.51 0.47
N GLY A 46 -2.40 -10.43 -0.24
CA GLY A 46 -2.79 -10.45 -1.64
C GLY A 46 -1.66 -10.94 -2.56
N GLY A 47 -1.82 -12.17 -3.09
CA GLY A 47 -0.88 -12.74 -4.07
C GLY A 47 -0.72 -11.86 -5.32
N GLU A 48 -1.80 -11.24 -5.81
CA GLU A 48 -1.73 -10.30 -6.96
C GLU A 48 -0.89 -9.05 -6.66
N VAL A 49 -1.05 -8.46 -5.47
CA VAL A 49 -0.25 -7.29 -5.07
C VAL A 49 1.21 -7.68 -4.97
N THR A 50 1.51 -8.86 -4.40
CA THR A 50 2.86 -9.38 -4.30
C THR A 50 3.50 -9.57 -5.67
N THR A 51 2.78 -10.16 -6.63
CA THR A 51 3.26 -10.32 -8.02
C THR A 51 3.52 -8.97 -8.68
N ILE A 52 2.57 -8.03 -8.61
CA ILE A 52 2.72 -6.68 -9.16
C ILE A 52 3.94 -5.99 -8.56
N ARG A 53 4.15 -6.13 -7.25
CA ARG A 53 5.27 -5.52 -6.55
C ARG A 53 6.61 -6.13 -6.95
N GLN A 54 6.64 -7.44 -7.20
CA GLN A 54 7.83 -8.12 -7.72
C GLN A 54 8.17 -7.66 -9.13
N GLU A 55 7.21 -7.67 -10.06
CA GLU A 55 7.41 -7.18 -11.43
C GLU A 55 7.91 -5.72 -11.43
N LEU A 56 7.25 -4.84 -10.68
CA LEU A 56 7.61 -3.42 -10.63
C LEU A 56 8.98 -3.14 -10.00
N CYS A 57 9.39 -3.92 -8.99
CA CYS A 57 10.71 -3.76 -8.37
C CYS A 57 11.82 -4.40 -9.20
N GLN A 58 11.54 -5.53 -9.85
CA GLN A 58 12.51 -6.25 -10.68
C GLN A 58 12.91 -5.40 -11.90
N ASP A 59 11.94 -4.80 -12.60
CA ASP A 59 12.19 -3.89 -13.73
C ASP A 59 13.07 -2.70 -13.34
N TYR A 60 12.95 -2.19 -12.10
CA TYR A 60 13.75 -1.05 -11.62
C TYR A 60 15.21 -1.41 -11.34
N GLN A 61 15.50 -2.66 -10.96
CA GLN A 61 16.88 -3.11 -10.73
C GLN A 61 17.66 -3.27 -12.03
N GLU A 62 17.01 -3.61 -13.14
CA GLU A 62 17.63 -3.77 -14.46
C GLU A 62 17.96 -2.43 -15.14
N LEU A 63 17.24 -1.35 -14.80
CA LEU A 63 17.49 0.00 -15.34
C LEU A 63 18.64 0.75 -14.65
N ASN A 64 19.18 0.21 -13.55
CA ASN A 64 20.25 0.82 -12.75
C ASN A 64 21.64 0.20 -13.01
N VAL A 65 21.81 -0.45 -14.16
CA VAL A 65 23.09 -1.04 -14.63
C VAL A 65 23.80 -0.11 -15.61
#